data_AF-A0A8T7DTE0-F1
#
_entry.id   AF-A0A8T7DTE0-F1
#
_cell.length_a   1.000
_cell.length_b   1.000
_cell.length_c   1.000
_cell.angle_alpha   90.00
_cell.angle_beta   90.00
_cell.angle_gamma   90.00
#
_symmetry.space_group_name_H-M   'P 1'
#
loop_
_entity.id
_entity.type
_entity.pdbx_description
1 polymer ?
#
loop_
_entity_poly.entity_id
_entity_poly.type
_entity_poly.pdbx_seq_one_letter_code
_entity_poly.pdbx_strand_id
1 'polypeptide(L)'
;MKKQLLLLLLLFASAVANAAPDGEELYQRHCSVCHGDDGKGGVGAPLSLPSFIDAVSDQYLKITIRVGRPGRIMPSFPTLSDAQVNAIVEFMRAWSNVPAVTHNPEPIIGDASHGKALFAKHCAHSTPYLVLLINLSVISTAGRDDRILT
;
A
#
# COMPACT_ATOMS: atom_id res chain seq x y z
N MET A 1 16.78 31.87 50.32
CA MET A 1 15.35 31.78 49.93
C MET A 1 15.12 31.90 48.42
N LYS A 2 15.73 32.86 47.69
CA LYS A 2 15.57 32.98 46.21
C LYS A 2 16.06 31.77 45.38
N LYS A 3 17.09 31.04 45.84
CA LYS A 3 17.61 29.84 45.14
C LYS A 3 16.69 28.62 45.22
N GLN A 4 15.88 28.50 46.27
CA GLN A 4 14.88 27.42 46.39
C GLN A 4 13.68 27.66 45.47
N LEU A 5 13.33 28.93 45.23
CA LEU A 5 12.26 29.30 44.30
C LEU A 5 12.65 29.05 42.83
N LEU A 6 13.94 29.18 42.47
CA LEU A 6 14.44 28.82 41.14
C LEU A 6 14.46 27.31 40.89
N LEU A 7 14.70 26.50 41.92
CA LEU A 7 14.73 25.03 41.80
C LEU A 7 13.33 24.43 41.62
N LEU A 8 12.31 25.07 42.20
CA LEU A 8 10.90 24.68 42.06
C LEU A 8 10.33 25.01 40.66
N LEU A 9 10.79 26.08 40.01
CA LEU A 9 10.36 26.43 38.65
C LEU A 9 10.86 25.43 37.58
N LEU A 10 12.03 24.83 37.79
CA LEU A 10 12.64 23.86 36.88
C LEU A 10 11.98 22.46 36.97
N LEU A 11 11.24 22.17 38.03
CA LEU A 11 10.55 20.89 38.23
C LEU A 11 9.14 20.83 37.60
N PHE A 12 8.54 21.98 37.28
CA PHE A 12 7.25 22.06 36.57
C PHE A 12 7.37 21.99 35.04
N ALA A 13 8.59 21.99 34.49
CA ALA A 13 8.83 21.73 33.06
C ALA A 13 8.76 20.23 32.71
N SER A 14 8.06 19.44 33.54
CA SER A 14 7.89 18.01 33.38
C SER A 14 6.94 17.75 32.21
N ALA A 15 7.51 17.36 31.07
CA ALA A 15 6.92 16.59 29.98
C ALA A 15 5.42 16.84 29.70
N VAL A 16 5.13 17.74 28.77
CA VAL A 16 3.95 17.56 27.91
C VAL A 16 4.16 16.24 27.16
N ALA A 17 3.59 15.15 27.71
CA ALA A 17 3.49 13.90 27.00
C ALA A 17 2.63 14.15 25.77
N ASN A 18 3.25 14.25 24.59
CA ASN A 18 2.52 14.32 23.35
C ASN A 18 1.81 12.98 23.16
N ALA A 19 0.49 12.95 23.36
CA ALA A 19 -0.30 11.74 23.16
C ALA A 19 -0.03 11.17 21.76
N ALA A 20 0.10 9.85 21.66
CA ALA A 20 0.25 9.19 20.37
C ALA A 20 -0.98 9.50 19.49
N PRO A 21 -0.83 9.61 18.16
CA PRO A 21 -1.97 9.81 17.27
C PRO A 21 -2.99 8.67 17.42
N ASP A 22 -4.28 9.01 17.44
CA ASP A 22 -5.37 8.04 17.43
C ASP A 22 -5.62 7.53 16.00
N GLY A 23 -5.30 6.25 15.76
CA GLY A 23 -5.44 5.61 14.46
C GLY A 23 -6.88 5.47 13.99
N GLU A 24 -7.81 5.23 14.91
CA GLU A 24 -9.24 5.11 14.59
C GLU A 24 -9.79 6.49 14.19
N GLU A 25 -9.52 7.53 14.98
CA GLU A 25 -9.96 8.90 14.66
C GLU A 25 -9.44 9.35 13.28
N LEU A 26 -8.17 9.08 13.00
CA LEU A 26 -7.57 9.40 11.71
C LEU A 26 -8.20 8.60 10.56
N TYR A 27 -8.45 7.31 10.76
CA TYR A 27 -9.12 6.47 9.76
C TYR A 27 -10.53 6.98 9.49
N GLN A 28 -11.31 7.33 10.52
CA GLN A 28 -12.66 7.88 10.36
C GLN A 28 -12.64 9.22 9.62
N ARG A 29 -11.64 10.07 9.88
CA ARG A 29 -11.52 11.37 9.22
C ARG A 29 -11.16 11.26 7.74
N HIS A 30 -10.32 10.30 7.38
CA HIS A 30 -9.63 10.29 6.08
C HIS A 30 -10.02 9.12 5.16
N CYS A 31 -10.50 8.01 5.71
CA CYS A 31 -10.59 6.73 4.98
C CYS A 31 -12.02 6.16 4.94
N SER A 32 -12.78 6.28 6.04
CA SER A 32 -14.07 5.58 6.20
C SER A 32 -15.13 5.99 5.18
N VAL A 33 -15.10 7.24 4.69
CA VAL A 33 -16.03 7.73 3.65
C VAL A 33 -16.02 6.85 2.38
N CYS A 34 -14.88 6.23 2.07
CA CYS A 34 -14.75 5.30 0.95
C CYS A 34 -14.75 3.85 1.43
N HIS A 35 -14.05 3.54 2.52
CA HIS A 35 -13.74 2.17 2.92
C HIS A 35 -14.65 1.61 4.01
N GLY A 36 -15.65 2.38 4.48
CA GLY A 36 -16.52 2.04 5.59
C GLY A 36 -15.82 2.21 6.94
N ASP A 37 -16.60 2.41 8.01
CA ASP A 37 -16.07 2.68 9.36
C ASP A 37 -15.20 1.54 9.91
N ASP A 38 -15.48 0.31 9.48
CA ASP A 38 -14.79 -0.93 9.87
C ASP A 38 -14.07 -1.60 8.69
N GLY A 39 -13.75 -0.83 7.64
CA GLY A 39 -13.01 -1.33 6.48
C GLY A 39 -13.80 -2.29 5.59
N LYS A 40 -15.11 -2.50 5.80
CA LYS A 40 -15.93 -3.42 4.99
C LYS A 40 -16.22 -2.93 3.57
N GLY A 41 -15.71 -1.76 3.19
CA GLY A 41 -15.82 -1.19 1.87
C GLY A 41 -17.06 -0.30 1.70
N GLY A 42 -17.34 0.02 0.44
CA GLY A 42 -18.43 0.90 0.04
C GLY A 42 -18.16 1.41 -1.36
N VAL A 43 -17.85 2.70 -1.48
CA VAL A 43 -17.31 3.28 -2.72
C VAL A 43 -15.90 2.74 -3.00
N GLY A 44 -15.10 2.57 -1.94
CA GLY A 44 -13.78 1.98 -1.96
C GLY A 44 -13.80 0.47 -1.72
N ALA A 45 -12.66 -0.17 -2.00
CA ALA A 45 -12.48 -1.59 -1.77
C ALA A 45 -12.59 -1.97 -0.28
N PRO A 46 -13.08 -3.18 0.05
CA PRO A 46 -13.16 -3.65 1.43
C PRO A 46 -11.77 -4.04 1.96
N LEU A 47 -11.21 -3.19 2.83
CA LEU A 47 -9.87 -3.31 3.40
C LEU A 47 -9.77 -4.31 4.55
N SER A 48 -10.88 -4.63 5.23
CA SER A 48 -10.90 -5.61 6.32
C SER A 48 -11.06 -7.06 5.84
N LEU A 49 -11.15 -7.30 4.52
CA LEU A 49 -11.16 -8.66 4.00
C LEU A 49 -9.86 -9.40 4.36
N PRO A 50 -9.92 -10.63 4.92
CA PRO A 50 -8.74 -11.45 5.19
C PRO A 50 -7.85 -11.63 3.96
N SER A 51 -8.45 -11.82 2.78
CA SER A 51 -7.72 -11.96 1.52
C SER A 51 -6.89 -10.74 1.13
N PHE A 52 -7.16 -9.57 1.71
CA PHE A 52 -6.37 -8.36 1.52
C PHE A 52 -5.49 -8.09 2.74
N ILE A 53 -6.08 -7.90 3.92
CA ILE A 53 -5.34 -7.44 5.10
C ILE A 53 -4.25 -8.43 5.49
N ASP A 54 -4.50 -9.74 5.37
CA ASP A 54 -3.49 -10.76 5.73
C ASP A 54 -2.40 -10.91 4.66
N ALA A 55 -2.63 -10.42 3.44
CA ALA A 55 -1.76 -10.64 2.29
C ALA A 55 -0.82 -9.46 1.98
N VAL A 56 -1.03 -8.30 2.61
CA VAL A 56 -0.25 -7.08 2.34
C VAL A 56 0.70 -6.73 3.47
N SER A 57 1.87 -6.18 3.14
CA SER A 57 2.83 -5.71 4.14
C SER A 57 2.48 -4.33 4.69
N ASP A 58 3.00 -4.00 5.86
CA ASP A 58 2.85 -2.64 6.42
C ASP A 58 3.48 -1.58 5.52
N GLN A 59 4.60 -1.90 4.88
CA GLN A 59 5.24 -0.99 3.93
C GLN A 59 4.33 -0.69 2.74
N TYR A 60 3.65 -1.71 2.21
CA TYR A 60 2.67 -1.53 1.13
C TYR A 60 1.55 -0.59 1.55
N LEU A 61 0.97 -0.79 2.74
CA LEU A 61 -0.08 0.08 3.28
C LEU A 61 0.41 1.53 3.45
N LYS A 62 1.57 1.72 4.08
CA LYS A 62 2.16 3.06 4.32
C LYS A 62 2.43 3.80 3.02
N ILE A 63 3.01 3.13 2.02
CA ILE A 63 3.25 3.74 0.70
C ILE A 63 1.93 4.09 0.03
N THR A 64 0.97 3.16 0.02
CA THR A 64 -0.35 3.38 -0.59
C THR A 64 -1.09 4.56 0.04
N ILE A 65 -1.02 4.74 1.36
CA ILE A 65 -1.59 5.91 2.05
C ILE A 65 -0.85 7.19 1.60
N ARG A 66 0.48 7.19 1.54
CA ARG A 66 1.24 8.40 1.18
C ARG A 66 1.03 8.82 -0.27
N VAL A 67 1.06 7.88 -1.20
CA VAL A 67 1.09 8.18 -2.65
C VAL A 67 -0.27 7.99 -3.33
N GLY A 68 -1.25 7.45 -2.61
CA GLY A 68 -2.52 7.04 -3.18
C GLY A 68 -2.36 5.88 -4.17
N ARG A 69 -3.32 5.75 -5.08
CA ARG A 69 -3.22 4.78 -6.19
C ARG A 69 -3.40 5.53 -7.52
N PRO A 70 -2.30 5.85 -8.24
CA PRO A 70 -2.38 6.53 -9.53
C PRO A 70 -3.35 5.84 -10.50
N GLY A 71 -4.16 6.62 -11.20
CA GLY A 71 -5.21 6.12 -12.09
C GLY A 71 -6.45 5.56 -11.38
N ARG A 72 -6.56 5.72 -10.06
CA ARG A 72 -7.73 5.34 -9.26
C ARG A 72 -8.19 6.53 -8.41
N ILE A 73 -9.37 6.40 -7.81
CA ILE A 73 -9.97 7.43 -6.97
C ILE A 73 -9.28 7.61 -5.60
N MET A 74 -8.42 6.67 -5.20
CA MET A 74 -7.75 6.71 -3.88
C MET A 74 -6.68 7.82 -3.89
N PRO A 75 -6.89 8.92 -3.14
CA PRO A 75 -5.98 10.06 -3.15
C PRO A 75 -4.70 9.78 -2.37
N SER A 76 -3.72 10.66 -2.53
CA SER A 76 -2.51 10.69 -1.70
C SER A 76 -2.75 11.47 -0.40
N PHE A 77 -2.09 11.06 0.68
CA PHE A 77 -2.12 11.76 1.98
C PHE A 77 -0.70 12.20 2.41
N PRO A 78 -0.04 13.10 1.66
CA PRO A 78 1.36 13.49 1.91
C PRO A 78 1.53 14.35 3.17
N THR A 79 0.45 14.93 3.70
CA THR A 79 0.46 15.81 4.87
C THR A 79 0.37 15.05 6.20
N LEU A 80 0.01 13.77 6.17
CA LEU A 80 0.03 12.93 7.36
C LEU A 80 1.47 12.62 7.75
N SER A 81 1.79 12.82 9.03
CA SER A 81 3.09 12.45 9.59
C SER A 81 3.25 10.93 9.63
N ASP A 82 4.50 10.47 9.71
CA ASP A 82 4.84 9.05 9.84
C ASP A 82 4.12 8.37 11.02
N ALA A 83 4.01 9.06 12.15
CA ALA A 83 3.30 8.56 13.33
C ALA A 83 1.79 8.40 13.06
N GLN A 84 1.18 9.34 12.34
CA GLN A 84 -0.24 9.25 11.97
C GLN A 84 -0.50 8.12 10.97
N VAL A 85 0.37 7.95 9.96
CA VAL A 85 0.24 6.83 9.01
C VAL A 85 0.44 5.49 9.73
N ASN A 86 1.39 5.39 10.65
CA ASN A 86 1.57 4.19 11.46
C ASN A 86 0.34 3.88 12.31
N ALA A 87 -0.23 4.88 12.99
CA ALA A 87 -1.43 4.71 13.80
C ALA A 87 -2.63 4.21 12.97
N ILE A 88 -2.84 4.74 11.76
CA ILE A 88 -3.86 4.24 10.84
C ILE A 88 -3.62 2.78 10.49
N VAL A 89 -2.37 2.42 10.15
CA VAL A 89 -2.02 1.03 9.80
C VAL A 89 -2.24 0.10 11.00
N GLU A 90 -1.86 0.51 12.21
CA GLU A 90 -2.11 -0.25 13.44
C GLU A 90 -3.60 -0.47 13.68
N PHE A 91 -4.43 0.55 13.48
CA PHE A 91 -5.89 0.41 13.55
C PHE A 91 -6.42 -0.60 12.52
N MET A 92 -5.97 -0.53 11.26
CA MET A 92 -6.35 -1.50 10.23
C MET A 92 -5.90 -2.93 10.57
N ARG A 93 -4.74 -3.08 11.23
CA ARG A 93 -4.22 -4.39 11.64
C ARG A 93 -5.05 -5.04 12.74
N ALA A 94 -5.74 -4.25 13.56
CA ALA A 94 -6.61 -4.78 14.61
C ALA A 94 -7.81 -5.60 14.06
N TRP A 95 -8.11 -5.52 12.76
CA TRP A 95 -9.16 -6.33 12.11
C TRP A 95 -8.75 -7.78 11.89
N SER A 96 -7.46 -8.11 12.00
CA SER A 96 -6.95 -9.47 11.82
C SER A 96 -6.02 -9.86 12.96
N ASN A 97 -5.99 -11.16 13.27
CA ASN A 97 -5.03 -11.74 14.20
C ASN A 97 -3.81 -12.35 13.49
N VAL A 98 -3.70 -12.19 12.17
CA VAL A 98 -2.57 -12.67 11.38
C VAL A 98 -1.48 -11.59 11.36
N PRO A 99 -0.23 -11.93 11.72
CA PRO A 99 0.89 -10.99 11.61
C PRO A 99 1.07 -10.49 10.17
N ALA A 100 1.43 -9.21 10.03
CA ALA A 100 1.71 -8.62 8.72
C ALA A 100 2.77 -9.42 7.96
N VAL A 101 2.54 -9.66 6.66
CA VAL A 101 3.54 -10.30 5.81
C VAL A 101 4.76 -9.39 5.66
N THR A 102 5.94 -10.02 5.66
CA THR A 102 7.20 -9.37 5.32
C THR A 102 7.61 -9.80 3.92
N HIS A 103 8.17 -8.88 3.14
CA HIS A 103 8.69 -9.16 1.81
C HIS A 103 10.19 -8.95 1.81
N ASN A 104 10.92 -9.81 1.11
CA ASN A 104 12.32 -9.56 0.83
C ASN A 104 12.39 -8.34 -0.12
N PRO A 105 13.09 -7.25 0.26
CA PRO A 105 13.24 -6.09 -0.61
C PRO A 105 14.14 -6.37 -1.82
N GLU A 106 14.89 -7.49 -1.84
CA GLU A 106 15.71 -7.84 -2.98
C GLU A 106 14.86 -8.07 -4.24
N PRO A 107 15.20 -7.39 -5.35
CA PRO A 107 14.51 -7.60 -6.62
C PRO A 107 14.64 -9.06 -7.08
N ILE A 108 13.50 -9.68 -7.39
CA ILE A 108 13.49 -10.99 -8.04
C ILE A 108 13.82 -10.79 -9.53
N ILE A 109 14.97 -11.27 -9.99
CA ILE A 109 15.32 -11.24 -11.41
C ILE A 109 14.56 -12.36 -12.14
N GLY A 110 13.57 -11.97 -12.94
CA GLY A 110 12.77 -12.90 -13.72
C GLY A 110 13.47 -13.36 -15.01
N ASP A 111 13.13 -14.56 -15.48
CA ASP A 111 13.48 -15.04 -16.84
C ASP A 111 12.30 -14.76 -17.79
N ALA A 112 12.51 -13.84 -18.73
CA ALA A 112 11.49 -13.44 -19.69
C ALA A 112 11.07 -14.58 -20.63
N SER A 113 12.00 -15.46 -21.01
CA SER A 113 11.72 -16.59 -21.91
C SER A 113 10.86 -17.63 -21.20
N HIS A 114 11.21 -17.95 -19.95
CA HIS A 114 10.42 -18.84 -19.13
C HIS A 114 9.05 -18.24 -18.79
N GLY A 115 9.00 -16.94 -18.44
CA GLY A 115 7.75 -16.22 -18.18
C GLY A 115 6.80 -16.23 -19.37
N LYS A 116 7.32 -16.05 -20.59
CA LYS A 116 6.55 -16.16 -21.84
C LYS A 116 5.91 -17.55 -22.00
N ALA A 117 6.68 -18.62 -21.74
CA ALA A 117 6.18 -19.99 -21.84
C ALA A 117 5.07 -20.27 -20.80
N LEU A 118 5.26 -19.83 -19.56
CA LEU A 118 4.26 -19.97 -18.49
C LEU A 118 2.99 -19.18 -18.80
N PHE A 119 3.11 -17.93 -19.25
CA PHE A 119 1.97 -17.08 -19.59
C PHE A 119 1.16 -17.69 -20.75
N ALA A 120 1.82 -18.17 -21.80
CA ALA A 120 1.16 -18.83 -22.91
C ALA A 120 0.36 -20.07 -22.46
N LYS A 121 0.90 -20.84 -21.50
CA LYS A 121 0.29 -22.06 -20.98
C LYS A 121 -0.84 -21.82 -19.98
N HIS A 122 -0.73 -20.79 -19.14
CA HIS A 122 -1.57 -20.61 -17.94
C HIS A 122 -2.43 -19.33 -17.94
N CYS A 123 -2.23 -18.43 -18.89
CA CYS A 123 -2.94 -17.15 -18.91
C CYS A 123 -3.56 -16.83 -20.28
N ALA A 124 -2.91 -17.20 -21.39
CA ALA A 124 -3.30 -16.79 -22.74
C ALA A 124 -4.53 -17.52 -23.33
N HIS A 125 -5.08 -18.52 -22.63
CA HIS A 125 -6.20 -19.34 -23.15
C HIS A 125 -7.56 -18.64 -23.20
N SER A 126 -7.67 -17.39 -22.77
CA SER A 126 -8.95 -16.65 -22.74
C SER A 126 -9.31 -15.93 -24.04
N THR A 127 -8.60 -16.14 -25.16
CA THR A 127 -8.99 -15.56 -26.46
C THR A 127 -8.87 -16.57 -27.61
N PRO A 128 -9.87 -17.47 -27.81
CA PRO A 128 -9.93 -18.27 -29.03
C PRO A 128 -9.97 -17.41 -30.31
N TYR A 129 -10.30 -16.11 -30.19
CA TYR A 129 -10.36 -15.18 -31.32
C TYR A 129 -9.06 -14.44 -31.65
N LEU A 130 -8.12 -14.28 -30.70
CA LEU A 130 -6.90 -13.50 -30.96
C LEU A 130 -5.78 -14.35 -31.58
N VAL A 131 -5.75 -15.65 -31.29
CA VAL A 131 -4.78 -16.60 -31.90
C VAL A 131 -5.00 -16.72 -33.42
N LEU A 132 -6.22 -16.48 -33.91
CA LEU A 132 -6.53 -16.52 -35.34
C LEU A 132 -5.98 -15.28 -36.10
N LEU A 133 -5.87 -14.13 -35.44
CA LEU A 133 -5.39 -12.89 -36.07
C LEU A 133 -3.87 -12.75 -36.04
N ILE A 134 -3.20 -13.32 -35.03
CA ILE A 134 -1.73 -13.23 -34.92
C ILE A 134 -1.03 -14.07 -36.02
N ASN A 135 -1.64 -15.16 -36.51
CA ASN A 135 -1.06 -15.98 -37.59
C ASN A 135 -1.02 -15.27 -38.96
N LEU A 136 -1.78 -14.18 -39.17
CA LEU A 136 -1.75 -13.44 -40.45
C LEU A 136 -0.80 -12.22 -40.44
N SER A 137 -0.35 -11.75 -39.28
CA SER A 137 0.43 -10.49 -39.18
C SER A 137 1.91 -10.68 -38.82
N VAL A 138 2.32 -11.84 -38.30
CA VAL A 138 3.69 -12.05 -37.78
C VAL A 138 4.71 -12.44 -38.87
N ILE A 139 4.30 -12.63 -40.13
CA ILE A 139 5.27 -12.82 -41.23
C ILE A 139 5.97 -11.49 -41.64
N SER A 140 5.45 -10.32 -41.23
CA SER A 140 5.89 -9.03 -41.81
C SER A 140 6.86 -8.18 -40.97
N THR A 141 6.99 -8.39 -39.64
CA THR A 141 7.73 -7.42 -38.78
C THR A 141 8.84 -8.02 -37.91
N ALA A 142 9.42 -9.16 -38.30
CA ALA A 142 10.68 -9.62 -37.71
C ALA A 142 11.85 -8.72 -38.15
N GLY A 143 11.97 -7.51 -37.56
CA GLY A 143 13.14 -6.64 -37.75
C GLY A 143 12.96 -5.16 -37.38
N ARG A 144 12.99 -4.81 -36.08
CA ARG A 144 13.37 -3.52 -35.42
C ARG A 144 12.59 -3.37 -34.10
N ASP A 145 13.10 -2.91 -32.95
CA ASP A 145 14.37 -2.33 -32.50
C ASP A 145 14.33 -2.38 -30.95
N ASP A 146 15.31 -2.98 -30.29
CA ASP A 146 15.36 -3.20 -28.83
C ASP A 146 15.88 -1.97 -28.05
N ARG A 147 15.49 -0.76 -28.44
CA ARG A 147 15.99 0.48 -27.85
C ARG A 147 14.90 1.41 -27.35
N ILE A 148 14.17 0.99 -26.32
CA ILE A 148 13.55 1.92 -25.37
C ILE A 148 13.57 1.28 -23.99
N LEU A 149 14.74 1.28 -23.33
CA LEU A 149 14.89 1.28 -21.86
C LEU A 149 16.29 1.80 -21.52
N THR A 150 16.46 3.13 -21.55
CA THR A 150 17.47 3.89 -20.79
C THR A 150 16.82 5.16 -20.30
#